data_AF-A0A961GJB1-F1
#
_entry.id   AF-A0A961GJB1-F1
#
_cell.length_a   1.000
_cell.length_b   1.000
_cell.length_c   1.000
_cell.angle_alpha   90.00
_cell.angle_beta   90.00
_cell.angle_gamma   90.00
#
_symmetry.space_group_name_H-M   'P 1'
#
loop_
_entity.id
_entity.type
_entity.pdbx_description
1 polymer ?
#
loop_
_entity_poly.entity_id
_entity_poly.type
_entity_poly.pdbx_seq_one_letter_code
_entity_poly.pdbx_strand_id
1 'polypeptide(L)'
;MATDEGLPTLAARIRSSTTPRLTVFTAQSKKHFYCRDAICEFVFDHDAVPLNPFRAFGYFLGDRVDRDLVREANNNLLRLCDELWVFGTTIANGVLFEILYAHEMGMPVRLYNVATRANEIHPVPVERLRFEPELYVRGVSRAELRDLVAGGGGTTGPSPAGSTRLDRRALRQASPARASAMAAAASTTAPP
;
A
#
# COMPACT_ATOMS: atom_id res chain seq x y z
N MET A 1 0.34 -47.68 -19.38
CA MET A 1 -0.27 -46.83 -18.34
C MET A 1 0.79 -45.83 -17.88
N ALA A 2 0.73 -44.59 -18.35
CA ALA A 2 1.51 -43.52 -17.75
C ALA A 2 0.87 -43.21 -16.40
N THR A 3 1.64 -43.32 -15.31
CA THR A 3 1.12 -43.12 -13.96
C THR A 3 0.64 -41.68 -13.79
N ASP A 4 -0.54 -41.53 -13.19
CA ASP A 4 -1.20 -40.28 -12.79
C ASP A 4 -0.39 -39.47 -11.74
N GLU A 5 0.85 -39.87 -11.46
CA GLU A 5 1.74 -39.29 -10.45
C GLU A 5 2.45 -38.01 -10.90
N GLY A 6 2.42 -37.67 -12.19
CA GLY A 6 3.21 -36.56 -12.75
C GLY A 6 2.75 -35.15 -12.32
N LEU A 7 1.44 -34.88 -12.42
CA LEU A 7 0.87 -33.56 -12.13
C LEU A 7 0.88 -33.22 -10.63
N PRO A 8 0.49 -34.12 -9.70
CA PRO A 8 0.60 -33.86 -8.26
C PRO A 8 2.05 -33.65 -7.79
N THR A 9 3.00 -34.41 -8.37
CA THR A 9 4.43 -34.27 -8.07
C THR A 9 4.99 -32.94 -8.58
N LEU A 10 4.58 -32.50 -9.77
CA LEU A 10 4.94 -31.17 -10.28
C LEU A 10 4.33 -30.07 -9.40
N ALA A 11 3.05 -30.16 -9.07
CA ALA A 11 2.36 -29.22 -8.20
C ALA A 11 3.07 -29.10 -6.84
N ALA A 12 3.58 -30.20 -6.30
CA ALA A 12 4.36 -30.19 -5.06
C ALA A 12 5.71 -29.47 -5.16
N ARG A 13 6.37 -29.56 -6.32
CA ARG A 13 7.69 -28.96 -6.58
C ARG A 13 7.64 -27.46 -6.89
N ILE A 14 6.51 -26.95 -7.37
CA ILE A 14 6.33 -25.53 -7.73
C ILE A 14 5.57 -24.72 -6.68
N ARG A 15 5.39 -25.26 -5.46
CA ARG A 15 4.69 -24.53 -4.39
C ARG A 15 5.53 -23.36 -3.91
N SER A 16 4.90 -22.20 -3.86
CA SER A 16 5.38 -21.01 -3.17
C SER A 16 4.50 -20.73 -1.96
N SER A 17 5.03 -20.02 -0.96
CA SER A 17 4.22 -19.59 0.17
C SER A 17 3.08 -18.69 -0.32
N THR A 18 1.86 -18.98 0.12
CA THR A 18 0.66 -18.16 -0.08
C THR A 18 0.21 -17.50 1.23
N THR A 19 1.11 -17.43 2.20
CA THR A 19 0.81 -16.83 3.52
C THR A 19 0.47 -15.35 3.32
N PRO A 20 -0.71 -14.89 3.77
CA PRO A 20 -1.08 -13.49 3.66
C PRO A 20 -0.10 -12.61 4.45
N ARG A 21 0.38 -11.55 3.82
CA ARG A 21 1.22 -10.50 4.43
C ARG A 21 0.50 -9.17 4.43
N LEU A 22 0.91 -8.29 5.33
CA LEU A 22 0.47 -6.89 5.36
C LEU A 22 0.84 -6.22 4.04
N THR A 23 -0.11 -5.55 3.40
CA THR A 23 0.13 -4.78 2.18
C THR A 23 0.30 -3.30 2.53
N VAL A 24 1.34 -2.69 1.99
CA VAL A 24 1.74 -1.32 2.31
C VAL A 24 1.80 -0.50 1.04
N PHE A 25 1.02 0.58 0.96
CA PHE A 25 1.22 1.56 -0.08
C PHE A 25 2.41 2.45 0.30
N THR A 26 3.36 2.64 -0.62
CA THR A 26 4.55 3.46 -0.34
C THR A 26 4.43 4.83 -1.02
N ALA A 27 4.11 5.85 -0.25
CA ALA A 27 4.02 7.23 -0.74
C ALA A 27 5.38 7.93 -0.70
N GLN A 28 5.73 8.64 -1.77
CA GLN A 28 6.97 9.39 -1.87
C GLN A 28 6.86 10.48 -2.94
N SER A 29 7.60 11.58 -2.77
CA SER A 29 7.71 12.60 -3.82
C SER A 29 8.28 11.99 -5.11
N LYS A 30 7.79 12.47 -6.26
CA LYS A 30 8.35 12.15 -7.58
C LYS A 30 9.85 12.50 -7.69
N LYS A 31 10.32 13.45 -6.86
CA LYS A 31 11.75 13.81 -6.76
C LYS A 31 12.60 12.63 -6.27
N HIS A 32 12.01 11.69 -5.51
CA HIS A 32 12.68 10.50 -4.98
C HIS A 32 12.36 9.23 -5.78
N PHE A 33 11.88 9.35 -7.03
CA PHE A 33 11.59 8.20 -7.91
C PHE A 33 12.76 7.19 -7.99
N TYR A 34 14.00 7.68 -7.92
CA TYR A 34 15.21 6.85 -7.98
C TYR A 34 15.41 5.96 -6.73
N CYS A 35 14.75 6.27 -5.60
CA CYS A 35 14.79 5.49 -4.35
C CYS A 35 13.77 4.33 -4.29
N ARG A 36 12.92 4.17 -5.32
CA ARG A 36 11.78 3.21 -5.29
C ARG A 36 12.19 1.78 -4.94
N ASP A 37 13.36 1.33 -5.37
CA ASP A 37 13.82 -0.04 -5.14
C ASP A 37 14.28 -0.22 -3.67
N ALA A 38 15.03 0.74 -3.11
CA ALA A 38 15.43 0.75 -1.70
C ALA A 38 14.21 0.87 -0.75
N ILE A 39 13.17 1.60 -1.17
CA ILE A 39 11.91 1.70 -0.43
C ILE A 39 11.18 0.35 -0.42
N CYS A 40 11.09 -0.34 -1.56
CA CYS A 40 10.50 -1.68 -1.61
C CYS A 40 11.29 -2.70 -0.77
N GLU A 41 12.63 -2.69 -0.86
CA GLU A 41 13.51 -3.51 -0.04
C GLU A 41 13.25 -3.29 1.45
N PHE A 42 13.21 -2.03 1.90
CA PHE A 42 12.90 -1.68 3.28
C PHE A 42 11.56 -2.26 3.75
N VAL A 43 10.51 -2.20 2.93
CA VAL A 43 9.19 -2.76 3.29
C VAL A 43 9.24 -4.29 3.39
N PHE A 44 9.96 -4.97 2.49
CA PHE A 44 10.15 -6.41 2.57
C PHE A 44 10.93 -6.83 3.83
N ASP A 45 11.96 -6.07 4.21
CA ASP A 45 12.73 -6.29 5.44
C ASP A 45 11.88 -6.15 6.71
N HIS A 46 10.70 -5.55 6.60
CA HIS A 46 9.71 -5.40 7.67
C HIS A 46 8.50 -6.36 7.52
N ASP A 47 8.67 -7.49 6.80
CA ASP A 47 7.67 -8.54 6.56
C ASP A 47 6.33 -8.05 5.97
N ALA A 48 6.41 -7.00 5.14
CA ALA A 48 5.27 -6.45 4.42
C ALA A 48 5.46 -6.51 2.90
N VAL A 49 4.37 -6.35 2.16
CA VAL A 49 4.35 -6.35 0.69
C VAL A 49 4.20 -4.91 0.20
N PRO A 50 5.24 -4.32 -0.44
CA PRO A 50 5.16 -2.97 -0.96
C PRO A 50 4.31 -2.90 -2.22
N LEU A 51 3.39 -1.94 -2.24
CA LEU A 51 2.69 -1.47 -3.43
C LEU A 51 3.22 -0.07 -3.76
N ASN A 52 4.32 -0.03 -4.49
CA ASN A 52 4.99 1.23 -4.84
C ASN A 52 4.45 1.78 -6.18
N PRO A 53 3.93 3.01 -6.23
CA PRO A 53 3.32 3.57 -7.44
C PRO A 53 4.33 3.69 -8.59
N PHE A 54 5.59 3.96 -8.28
CA PHE A 54 6.68 4.05 -9.26
C PHE A 54 7.20 2.68 -9.72
N ARG A 55 6.82 1.60 -9.04
CA ARG A 55 7.01 0.22 -9.53
C ARG A 55 5.79 -0.28 -10.32
N ALA A 56 4.59 0.10 -9.90
CA ALA A 56 3.34 -0.29 -10.56
C ALA A 56 3.22 0.34 -11.96
N PHE A 57 3.47 1.65 -12.07
CA PHE A 57 3.27 2.40 -13.32
C PHE A 57 4.51 3.18 -13.77
N GLY A 58 5.67 3.00 -13.13
CA GLY A 58 6.85 3.80 -13.48
C GLY A 58 6.65 5.29 -13.18
N TYR A 59 7.39 6.15 -13.87
CA TYR A 59 7.22 7.61 -13.75
C TYR A 59 6.05 8.06 -14.64
N PHE A 60 4.83 8.09 -14.08
CA PHE A 60 3.58 8.43 -14.79
C PHE A 60 3.35 7.63 -16.08
N LEU A 61 3.73 6.34 -16.10
CA LEU A 61 3.66 5.47 -17.28
C LEU A 61 4.40 6.02 -18.52
N GLY A 62 5.35 6.94 -18.32
CA GLY A 62 6.02 7.64 -19.40
C GLY A 62 5.09 8.56 -20.18
N ASP A 63 4.09 9.15 -19.51
CA ASP A 63 3.09 10.06 -20.09
C ASP A 63 2.32 9.47 -21.28
N ARG A 64 2.20 8.13 -21.34
CA ARG A 64 1.44 7.42 -22.38
C ARG A 64 -0.08 7.54 -22.24
N VAL A 65 -0.54 7.93 -21.06
CA VAL A 65 -1.94 8.20 -20.73
C VAL A 65 -1.99 9.47 -19.89
N ASP A 66 -3.19 10.02 -19.70
CA ASP A 66 -3.39 11.17 -18.82
C ASP A 66 -2.83 10.89 -17.41
N ARG A 67 -2.12 11.86 -16.85
CA ARG A 67 -1.53 11.75 -15.50
C ARG A 67 -2.61 11.60 -14.43
N ASP A 68 -3.79 12.16 -14.64
CA ASP A 68 -4.90 12.04 -13.71
C ASP A 68 -5.40 10.59 -13.64
N LEU A 69 -5.43 9.88 -14.76
CA LEU A 69 -5.75 8.45 -14.78
C LEU A 69 -4.71 7.63 -13.96
N VAL A 70 -3.43 7.96 -14.06
CA VAL A 70 -2.38 7.30 -13.27
C VAL A 70 -2.53 7.62 -11.77
N ARG A 71 -2.89 8.87 -11.42
CA ARG A 71 -3.15 9.28 -10.03
C ARG A 71 -4.36 8.55 -9.46
N GLU A 72 -5.45 8.46 -10.21
CA GLU A 72 -6.64 7.69 -9.83
C GLU A 72 -6.31 6.20 -9.64
N ALA A 73 -5.50 5.62 -10.52
CA ALA A 73 -5.05 4.24 -10.36
C ALA A 73 -4.24 4.07 -9.06
N ASN A 74 -3.32 4.99 -8.74
CA ASN A 74 -2.58 4.98 -7.48
C ASN A 74 -3.50 5.11 -6.25
N ASN A 75 -4.53 5.96 -6.31
CA ASN A 75 -5.50 6.08 -5.22
C ASN A 75 -6.28 4.77 -5.00
N ASN A 76 -6.63 4.07 -6.08
CA ASN A 76 -7.26 2.76 -6.00
C ASN A 76 -6.31 1.69 -5.43
N LEU A 77 -5.02 1.75 -5.78
CA LEU A 77 -3.98 0.90 -5.18
C LEU A 77 -3.85 1.17 -3.68
N LEU A 78 -3.76 2.43 -3.25
CA LEU A 78 -3.74 2.83 -1.85
C LEU A 78 -4.96 2.28 -1.09
N ARG A 79 -6.17 2.41 -1.65
CA ARG A 79 -7.41 1.90 -1.03
C ARG A 79 -7.40 0.39 -0.76
N LEU A 80 -6.62 -0.39 -1.52
CA LEU A 80 -6.51 -1.83 -1.38
C LEU A 80 -5.53 -2.27 -0.29
N CYS A 81 -4.61 -1.38 0.12
CA CYS A 81 -3.58 -1.65 1.10
C CYS A 81 -4.10 -1.64 2.55
N ASP A 82 -3.31 -2.22 3.45
CA ASP A 82 -3.58 -2.26 4.89
C ASP A 82 -3.00 -1.06 5.62
N GLU A 83 -1.87 -0.51 5.16
CA GLU A 83 -1.19 0.67 5.72
C GLU A 83 -0.62 1.59 4.61
N LEU A 84 -0.39 2.85 4.99
CA LEU A 84 0.33 3.85 4.19
C LEU A 84 1.68 4.15 4.84
N TRP A 85 2.79 3.92 4.13
CA TRP A 85 4.13 4.31 4.59
C TRP A 85 4.67 5.43 3.70
N VAL A 86 5.05 6.54 4.31
CA VAL A 86 5.48 7.76 3.64
C VAL A 86 7.00 7.89 3.75
N PHE A 87 7.67 8.10 2.62
CA PHE A 87 9.12 8.21 2.53
C PHE A 87 9.52 9.61 2.05
N GLY A 88 10.27 10.31 2.90
CA GLY A 88 10.83 11.63 2.63
C GLY A 88 10.42 12.66 3.70
N THR A 89 11.36 13.53 4.05
CA THR A 89 11.14 14.58 5.07
C THR A 89 10.48 15.83 4.53
N THR A 90 10.32 15.95 3.20
CA THR A 90 9.60 17.03 2.53
C THR A 90 8.37 16.46 1.83
N ILE A 91 7.20 16.75 2.37
CA ILE A 91 5.91 16.26 1.88
C ILE A 91 5.48 17.04 0.64
N ALA A 92 5.23 16.31 -0.45
CA ALA A 92 4.71 16.83 -1.70
C ALA A 92 3.17 16.90 -1.68
N ASN A 93 2.57 17.69 -2.58
CA ASN A 93 1.12 17.84 -2.65
C ASN A 93 0.37 16.50 -2.82
N GLY A 94 0.82 15.65 -3.74
CA GLY A 94 0.23 14.31 -3.92
C GLY A 94 0.37 13.40 -2.69
N VAL A 95 1.50 13.49 -1.98
CA VAL A 95 1.74 12.71 -0.75
C VAL A 95 0.84 13.20 0.39
N LEU A 96 0.64 14.51 0.51
CA LEU A 96 -0.30 15.04 1.50
C LEU A 96 -1.73 14.56 1.23
N PHE A 97 -2.16 14.55 -0.03
CA PHE A 97 -3.45 13.97 -0.41
C PHE A 97 -3.56 12.49 0.00
N GLU A 98 -2.54 11.67 -0.29
CA GLU A 98 -2.52 10.25 0.10
C GLU A 98 -2.62 10.06 1.62
N ILE A 99 -1.94 10.90 2.40
CA ILE A 99 -2.01 10.89 3.88
C ILE A 99 -3.44 11.21 4.37
N LEU A 100 -4.04 12.27 3.85
CA LEU A 100 -5.40 12.66 4.22
C LEU A 100 -6.41 11.57 3.83
N TYR A 101 -6.27 10.99 2.64
CA TYR A 101 -7.11 9.91 2.17
C TYR A 101 -6.96 8.64 3.03
N ALA A 102 -5.74 8.31 3.47
CA ALA A 102 -5.52 7.23 4.42
C ALA A 102 -6.21 7.48 5.76
N HIS A 103 -6.12 8.71 6.30
CA HIS A 103 -6.81 9.09 7.53
C HIS A 103 -8.34 8.98 7.41
N GLU A 104 -8.92 9.44 6.29
CA GLU A 104 -10.35 9.27 5.99
C GLU A 104 -10.79 7.80 6.00
N MET A 105 -9.90 6.88 5.62
CA MET A 105 -10.13 5.44 5.62
C MET A 105 -9.82 4.76 6.96
N GLY A 106 -9.32 5.49 7.97
CA GLY A 106 -8.83 4.91 9.23
C GLY A 106 -7.59 4.02 9.04
N MET A 107 -6.82 4.26 7.97
CA MET A 107 -5.63 3.50 7.62
C MET A 107 -4.42 4.01 8.42
N PRO A 108 -3.62 3.13 9.06
CA PRO A 108 -2.40 3.55 9.73
C PRO A 108 -1.41 4.21 8.77
N VAL A 109 -0.84 5.34 9.21
CA VAL A 109 0.20 6.09 8.47
C VAL A 109 1.51 6.02 9.23
N ARG A 110 2.60 5.67 8.55
CA ARG A 110 3.97 5.66 9.10
C ARG A 110 4.88 6.57 8.29
N LEU A 111 5.83 7.21 8.96
CA LEU A 111 6.69 8.23 8.36
C LEU A 111 8.16 7.81 8.46
N TYR A 112 8.87 7.93 7.35
CA TYR A 112 10.28 7.59 7.22
C TYR A 112 11.03 8.68 6.46
N ASN A 113 12.35 8.75 6.65
CA ASN A 113 13.21 9.47 5.70
C ASN A 113 13.27 8.70 4.36
N VAL A 114 14.10 9.18 3.43
CA VAL A 114 14.31 8.52 2.15
C VAL A 114 15.80 8.47 1.84
N ALA A 115 16.26 7.32 1.38
CA ALA A 115 17.65 7.05 1.05
C ALA A 115 17.75 6.11 -0.16
N THR A 116 18.94 5.98 -0.74
CA THR A 116 19.19 5.05 -1.86
C THR A 116 19.54 3.63 -1.39
N ARG A 117 19.68 3.43 -0.07
CA ARG A 117 19.90 2.12 0.56
C ARG A 117 18.85 1.90 1.64
N ALA A 118 18.29 0.69 1.70
CA ALA A 118 17.21 0.37 2.65
C ALA A 118 17.66 0.54 4.12
N ASN A 119 18.90 0.17 4.44
CA ASN A 119 19.45 0.27 5.79
C ASN A 119 19.71 1.72 6.28
N GLU A 120 19.58 2.72 5.41
CA GLU A 120 19.66 4.15 5.73
C GLU A 120 18.27 4.79 5.90
N ILE A 121 17.20 3.98 5.77
CA ILE A 121 15.82 4.40 5.97
C ILE A 121 15.42 4.15 7.43
N HIS A 122 14.89 5.18 8.07
CA HIS A 122 14.58 5.25 9.50
C HIS A 122 13.29 6.04 9.74
N PRO A 123 12.56 5.74 10.83
CA PRO A 123 11.38 6.50 11.23
C PRO A 123 11.68 7.99 11.42
N VAL A 124 10.75 8.84 11.00
CA VAL A 124 10.85 10.30 11.15
C VAL A 124 9.65 10.82 11.94
N PRO A 125 9.89 11.63 12.98
CA PRO A 125 8.80 12.24 13.74
C PRO A 125 8.19 13.42 12.97
N VAL A 126 6.90 13.69 13.18
CA VAL A 126 6.10 14.68 12.43
C VAL A 126 6.72 16.08 12.49
N GLU A 127 7.39 16.43 13.59
CA GLU A 127 8.01 17.73 13.84
C GLU A 127 9.21 17.98 12.92
N ARG A 128 9.77 16.94 12.30
CA ARG A 128 10.85 17.08 11.30
C ARG A 128 10.32 17.27 9.89
N LEU A 129 9.02 17.10 9.66
CA LEU A 129 8.44 17.27 8.33
C LEU A 129 8.49 18.72 7.87
N ARG A 130 8.85 18.86 6.60
CA ARG A 130 8.74 20.05 5.77
C ARG A 130 7.71 19.77 4.67
N PHE A 131 7.29 20.81 3.97
CA PHE A 131 6.28 20.72 2.93
C PHE A 131 6.77 21.51 1.72
N GLU A 132 6.43 21.04 0.52
CA GLU A 132 6.75 21.78 -0.71
C GLU A 132 6.06 23.17 -0.71
N PRO A 133 6.66 24.19 -1.34
CA PRO A 133 6.17 25.56 -1.28
C PRO A 133 4.71 25.74 -1.71
N GLU A 134 4.24 24.91 -2.63
CA GLU A 134 2.88 24.98 -3.18
C GLU A 134 1.80 24.60 -2.15
N LEU A 135 2.18 23.96 -1.04
CA LEU A 135 1.26 23.61 0.05
C LEU A 135 0.99 24.77 1.02
N TYR A 136 1.77 25.84 0.99
CA TYR A 136 1.54 27.03 1.80
C TYR A 136 0.53 27.96 1.13
N VAL A 137 -0.68 27.45 0.89
CA VAL A 137 -1.80 28.25 0.36
C VAL A 137 -2.39 29.13 1.46
N ARG A 138 -2.71 30.39 1.13
CA ARG A 138 -3.57 31.29 1.94
C ARG A 138 -3.28 31.30 3.46
N GLY A 139 -2.02 31.42 3.86
CA GLY A 139 -1.66 31.60 5.27
C GLY A 139 -1.66 30.31 6.11
N VAL A 140 -1.85 29.14 5.51
CA VAL A 140 -1.66 27.86 6.19
C VAL A 140 -0.21 27.75 6.69
N SER A 141 -0.06 27.55 7.98
CA SER A 141 1.21 27.43 8.67
C SER A 141 1.77 26.01 8.59
N ARG A 142 3.08 25.89 8.85
CA ARG A 142 3.72 24.56 8.95
C ARG A 142 3.15 23.73 10.12
N ALA A 143 2.70 24.38 11.19
CA ALA A 143 2.10 23.69 12.33
C ALA A 143 0.79 23.02 11.91
N GLU A 144 -0.10 23.76 11.23
CA GLU A 144 -1.36 23.21 10.73
C GLU A 144 -1.14 22.04 9.75
N LEU A 145 -0.16 22.13 8.84
CA LEU A 145 0.17 21.02 7.95
C LEU A 145 0.69 19.78 8.71
N ARG A 146 1.43 19.97 9.80
CA ARG A 146 1.88 18.89 10.66
C ARG A 146 0.73 18.25 11.42
N ASP A 147 -0.20 19.06 11.92
CA ASP A 147 -1.39 18.59 12.62
C ASP A 147 -2.28 17.74 11.70
N LEU A 148 -2.41 18.15 10.43
CA LEU A 148 -3.07 17.36 9.40
C LEU A 148 -2.40 16.00 9.18
N VAL A 149 -1.06 15.97 9.10
CA VAL A 149 -0.32 14.71 8.97
C VAL A 149 -0.45 13.84 10.21
N ALA A 150 -0.44 14.43 11.41
CA ALA A 150 -0.63 13.75 12.68
C ALA A 150 -2.06 13.21 12.88
N GLY A 151 -3.02 13.62 12.03
CA GLY A 151 -4.41 13.17 12.07
C GLY A 151 -5.35 13.98 12.96
N GLY A 152 -4.92 15.16 13.46
CA GLY A 152 -5.73 16.08 14.27
C GLY A 152 -6.12 15.53 15.67
N GLY A 153 -5.61 16.15 16.73
CA GLY A 153 -5.65 15.62 18.10
C GLY A 153 -7.03 15.38 18.73
N GLY A 154 -7.14 14.19 19.35
CA GLY A 154 -8.21 13.78 20.26
C GLY A 154 -7.82 12.50 21.02
N THR A 155 -7.16 12.68 22.17
CA THR A 155 -6.80 11.69 23.22
C THR A 155 -5.66 10.71 22.96
N THR A 156 -4.50 11.02 23.55
CA THR A 156 -3.53 10.05 24.05
C THR A 156 -4.13 9.31 25.24
N GLY A 157 -4.70 8.13 25.00
CA GLY A 157 -5.06 7.13 26.01
C GLY A 157 -4.57 5.75 25.54
N PRO A 158 -4.35 4.78 26.45
CA PRO A 158 -3.96 3.45 26.03
C PRO A 158 -5.02 2.91 25.07
N SER A 159 -4.55 2.34 23.97
CA SER A 159 -5.33 1.74 22.89
C SER A 159 -6.68 1.20 23.40
N PRO A 160 -7.83 1.68 22.89
CA PRO A 160 -9.08 1.01 23.17
C PRO A 160 -9.04 -0.31 22.42
N ALA A 161 -8.79 -1.38 23.17
CA ALA A 161 -9.22 -2.71 22.78
C ALA A 161 -10.70 -2.61 22.38
N GLY A 162 -11.01 -2.89 21.12
CA GLY A 162 -12.39 -3.10 20.68
C GLY A 162 -13.07 -2.00 19.88
N SER A 163 -12.36 -1.16 19.11
CA SER A 163 -13.02 -0.56 17.94
C SER A 163 -13.15 -1.65 16.87
N THR A 164 -14.38 -2.01 16.55
CA THR A 164 -14.76 -3.05 15.59
C THR A 164 -14.21 -2.70 14.20
N ARG A 165 -12.93 -3.03 13.96
CA ARG A 165 -12.36 -3.11 12.62
C ARG A 165 -13.31 -3.98 11.82
N LEU A 166 -13.93 -3.42 10.78
CA LEU A 166 -14.38 -4.23 9.66
C LEU A 166 -13.15 -5.01 9.23
N ASP A 167 -13.11 -6.28 9.59
CA ASP A 167 -11.99 -7.15 9.31
C ASP A 167 -12.01 -7.42 7.80
N ARG A 168 -11.41 -6.48 7.05
CA ARG A 168 -11.21 -6.59 5.61
C ARG A 168 -10.38 -7.83 5.27
N ARG A 169 -9.61 -8.35 6.24
CA ARG A 169 -8.88 -9.63 6.14
C ARG A 169 -9.87 -10.81 6.19
N ALA A 170 -10.83 -10.82 7.11
CA ALA A 170 -11.91 -11.81 7.14
C ALA A 170 -12.79 -11.77 5.88
N LEU A 171 -13.12 -10.58 5.37
CA LEU A 171 -13.88 -10.42 4.12
C LEU A 171 -13.11 -10.92 2.88
N ARG A 172 -11.78 -10.79 2.84
CA ARG A 172 -10.94 -11.35 1.76
C ARG A 172 -10.69 -12.85 1.92
N GLN A 173 -10.57 -13.35 3.16
CA GLN A 173 -10.41 -14.78 3.45
C GLN A 173 -11.71 -15.58 3.28
N ALA A 174 -12.88 -14.94 3.24
CA ALA A 174 -14.18 -15.58 2.99
C ALA A 174 -14.38 -16.08 1.55
N SER A 175 -13.37 -16.07 0.68
CA SER A 175 -13.50 -16.60 -0.69
C SER A 175 -12.33 -17.48 -1.15
N PRO A 176 -12.31 -18.76 -0.71
CA PRO A 176 -11.88 -19.86 -1.55
C PRO A 176 -13.08 -20.68 -2.08
N ALA A 177 -14.25 -20.56 -1.47
CA ALA A 177 -15.40 -21.42 -1.75
C ALA A 177 -16.11 -21.14 -3.08
N ARG A 178 -16.02 -19.91 -3.62
CA ARG A 178 -16.70 -19.55 -4.88
C ARG A 178 -15.96 -20.01 -6.15
N ALA A 179 -14.64 -20.14 -6.10
CA ALA A 179 -13.87 -20.64 -7.24
C ALA A 179 -14.08 -22.14 -7.50
N SER A 180 -14.32 -22.92 -6.44
CA SER A 180 -14.60 -24.36 -6.55
C SER A 180 -16.02 -24.66 -7.05
N ALA A 181 -17.00 -23.77 -6.76
CA ALA A 181 -18.39 -23.94 -7.19
C ALA A 181 -18.61 -23.71 -8.71
N MET A 182 -17.82 -22.83 -9.36
CA MET A 182 -17.94 -22.61 -10.81
C MET A 182 -17.31 -23.75 -11.65
N ALA A 183 -16.32 -24.47 -11.11
CA ALA A 183 -15.73 -25.62 -11.79
C ALA A 183 -16.66 -26.85 -11.78
N ALA A 184 -17.46 -27.03 -10.71
CA ALA A 184 -18.42 -28.13 -10.63
C ALA A 184 -19.67 -27.93 -11.49
N ALA A 185 -20.10 -26.69 -11.73
CA ALA A 185 -21.30 -26.40 -12.53
C ALA A 185 -21.08 -26.58 -14.05
N ALA A 186 -19.84 -26.57 -14.53
CA ALA A 186 -19.51 -26.72 -15.95
C ALA A 186 -19.48 -28.18 -16.45
N SER A 187 -19.65 -29.17 -15.57
CA SER A 187 -19.55 -30.60 -15.92
C SER A 187 -20.90 -31.32 -16.09
N THR A 188 -22.05 -30.62 -16.03
CA THR A 188 -23.38 -31.28 -16.03
C THR A 188 -24.28 -30.94 -17.22
N THR A 189 -23.71 -30.50 -18.35
CA THR A 189 -24.48 -30.31 -19.58
C THR A 189 -23.74 -30.85 -20.79
N ALA A 190 -23.87 -32.16 -21.01
CA ALA A 190 -23.69 -32.78 -22.32
C ALA A 190 -24.96 -33.60 -22.61
N PRO A 191 -25.72 -33.31 -23.69
CA PRO A 191 -26.90 -34.09 -24.06
C PRO A 191 -26.49 -35.34 -24.89
N PRO A 192 -27.40 -36.33 -25.04
CA PRO A 192 -27.10 -37.68 -25.53
C PRO A 192 -26.68 -37.78 -27.00
#